data_AF-A0A0E3PUM5-F1
#
_entry.id   AF-A0A0E3PUM5-F1
#
_cell.length_a   1.000
_cell.length_b   1.000
_cell.length_c   1.000
_cell.angle_alpha   90.00
_cell.angle_beta   90.00
_cell.angle_gamma   90.00
#
_symmetry.space_group_name_H-M   'P 1'
#
loop_
_entity.id
_entity.type
_entity.pdbx_description
1 polymer ?
#
loop_
_entity_poly.entity_id
_entity_poly.type
_entity_poly.pdbx_seq_one_letter_code
_entity_poly.pdbx_strand_id
1 'polypeptide(L)'
;MTAPKPLRVWSEDSIYGAIILGFIAQLFISLMRYEFEELKHTSTKFIKKSLKNLTLTVKFKINGVKNYIFANFDRINILIVAKWNGII
;
A
#
# COMPACT_ATOMS: atom_id res chain seq x y z
N MET A 1 24.02 -7.13 38.04
CA MET A 1 24.38 -6.52 36.73
C MET A 1 23.56 -7.21 35.65
N THR A 2 22.68 -6.51 34.95
CA THR A 2 21.89 -7.06 33.82
C THR A 2 22.71 -6.93 32.54
N ALA A 3 22.78 -7.99 31.74
CA ALA A 3 23.47 -7.97 30.45
C ALA A 3 22.78 -6.96 29.50
N PRO A 4 23.54 -6.13 28.75
CA PRO A 4 22.95 -5.21 27.80
C PRO A 4 22.17 -5.98 26.72
N LYS A 5 20.95 -5.53 26.41
CA LYS A 5 20.19 -6.09 25.28
C LYS A 5 21.00 -5.87 24.00
N PRO A 6 21.17 -6.89 23.14
CA PRO A 6 21.92 -6.74 21.90
C PRO A 6 21.27 -5.66 21.04
N LEU A 7 22.08 -4.73 20.54
CA LEU A 7 21.65 -3.77 19.51
C LEU A 7 21.19 -4.56 18.30
N ARG A 8 20.02 -4.21 17.76
CA ARG A 8 19.54 -4.78 16.49
C ARG A 8 20.44 -4.26 15.37
N VAL A 9 21.51 -4.99 15.09
CA VAL A 9 22.39 -4.75 13.95
C VAL A 9 21.76 -5.39 12.72
N TRP A 10 21.69 -4.65 11.62
CA TRP A 10 21.18 -5.15 10.35
C TRP A 10 22.35 -5.60 9.49
N SER A 11 22.19 -6.67 8.72
CA SER A 11 23.17 -7.00 7.68
C SER A 11 23.16 -5.92 6.59
N GLU A 12 24.27 -5.76 5.89
CA GLU A 12 24.36 -4.85 4.75
C GLU A 12 23.27 -5.13 3.70
N ASP A 13 23.04 -6.40 3.38
CA ASP A 13 21.95 -6.82 2.48
C ASP A 13 20.58 -6.35 2.97
N SER A 14 20.32 -6.41 4.28
CA SER A 14 19.06 -5.94 4.86
C SER A 14 18.92 -4.42 4.74
N ILE A 15 20.03 -3.69 4.83
CA ILE A 15 20.07 -2.23 4.65
C ILE A 15 19.80 -1.89 3.18
N TYR A 16 20.51 -2.51 2.23
CA TYR A 16 20.28 -2.30 0.80
C TYR A 16 18.85 -2.66 0.39
N GLY A 17 18.34 -3.79 0.86
CA GLY A 17 16.96 -4.20 0.63
C GLY A 17 15.95 -3.18 1.14
N ALA A 18 16.14 -2.64 2.36
CA ALA A 18 15.26 -1.61 2.91
C ALA A 18 15.30 -0.30 2.10
N ILE A 19 16.47 0.12 1.61
CA ILE A 19 16.62 1.31 0.77
C ILE A 19 15.87 1.13 -0.55
N ILE A 20 16.06 -0.01 -1.22
CA ILE A 20 15.38 -0.33 -2.49
C ILE A 20 13.86 -0.36 -2.29
N LEU A 21 13.37 -1.02 -1.25
CA LEU A 21 11.94 -1.05 -0.94
C LEU A 21 11.38 0.35 -0.64
N GLY A 22 12.14 1.18 0.08
CA GLY A 22 11.78 2.57 0.34
C GLY A 22 11.67 3.39 -0.94
N PHE A 23 12.62 3.22 -1.87
CA PHE A 23 12.62 3.89 -3.16
C PHE A 23 11.42 3.46 -4.03
N ILE A 24 11.16 2.16 -4.14
CA ILE A 24 10.02 1.62 -4.90
C ILE A 24 8.70 2.11 -4.30
N ALA A 25 8.56 2.08 -2.98
CA ALA A 25 7.36 2.60 -2.31
C ALA A 25 7.15 4.10 -2.59
N GLN A 26 8.22 4.89 -2.56
CA GLN A 26 8.16 6.32 -2.87
C GLN A 26 7.79 6.56 -4.34
N LEU A 27 8.30 5.76 -5.26
CA LEU A 27 7.93 5.82 -6.68
C LEU A 27 6.42 5.60 -6.87
N PHE A 28 5.84 4.58 -6.24
CA PHE A 28 4.40 4.33 -6.34
C PHE A 28 3.57 5.50 -5.77
N ILE A 29 3.98 6.09 -4.65
CA ILE A 29 3.30 7.26 -4.10
C ILE A 29 3.38 8.46 -5.07
N SER A 30 4.52 8.68 -5.71
CA SER A 30 4.68 9.73 -6.71
C SER A 30 3.78 9.49 -7.93
N LEU A 31 3.71 8.24 -8.43
CA LEU A 31 2.82 7.89 -9.53
C LEU A 31 1.35 8.07 -9.17
N MET A 32 0.93 7.68 -7.96
CA MET A 32 -0.44 7.94 -7.48
C MET A 32 -0.76 9.44 -7.45
N ARG A 33 0.17 10.30 -7.03
CA ARG A 33 -0.05 11.76 -7.05
C ARG A 33 -0.11 12.34 -8.46
N TYR A 34 0.61 11.73 -9.40
CA TYR A 34 0.57 12.12 -10.81
C TYR A 34 -0.76 11.71 -11.46
N GLU A 35 -1.23 10.49 -11.18
CA GLU A 35 -2.41 9.92 -11.82
C GLU A 35 -3.73 10.41 -11.21
N PHE A 36 -3.74 10.80 -9.94
CA PHE A 36 -4.91 11.27 -9.21
C PHE A 36 -4.69 12.70 -8.70
N GLU A 37 -5.26 13.71 -9.37
CA GLU A 37 -5.11 15.13 -9.02
C GLU A 37 -5.47 15.40 -7.54
N GLU A 38 -6.49 14.71 -7.01
CA GLU A 38 -6.93 14.80 -5.61
C GLU A 38 -5.85 14.37 -4.60
N LEU A 39 -4.89 13.53 -5.02
CA LEU A 39 -3.81 13.05 -4.16
C LEU A 39 -2.56 13.94 -4.19
N LYS A 40 -2.47 14.88 -5.15
CA LYS A 40 -1.29 15.74 -5.38
C LYS A 40 -0.81 16.48 -4.13
N HIS A 41 -1.75 16.99 -3.35
CA HIS A 41 -1.48 17.70 -2.09
C HIS A 41 -1.70 16.85 -0.83
N THR A 42 -1.99 15.56 -1.00
CA THR A 42 -2.24 14.64 0.11
C THR A 42 -0.92 14.08 0.65
N SER A 43 -0.73 14.17 1.96
CA SER A 43 0.48 13.65 2.61
C SER A 43 0.60 12.12 2.46
N THR A 44 1.83 11.63 2.35
CA THR A 44 2.11 10.19 2.19
C THR A 44 1.53 9.36 3.35
N LYS A 45 1.42 9.95 4.55
CA LYS A 45 0.82 9.31 5.72
C LYS A 45 -0.65 8.95 5.49
N PHE A 46 -1.43 9.85 4.87
CA PHE A 46 -2.84 9.61 4.61
C PHE A 46 -3.05 8.62 3.48
N ILE A 47 -2.27 8.71 2.40
CA ILE A 47 -2.29 7.74 1.30
C ILE A 47 -1.98 6.34 1.86
N LYS A 48 -0.89 6.20 2.64
CA LYS A 48 -0.52 4.92 3.28
C LYS A 48 -1.59 4.41 4.24
N LYS A 49 -2.21 5.29 5.04
CA LYS A 49 -3.28 4.89 5.97
C LYS A 49 -4.47 4.34 5.20
N SER A 50 -4.88 5.03 4.15
CA SER A 50 -5.97 4.62 3.28
C SER A 50 -5.67 3.26 2.64
N LEU A 51 -4.53 3.10 1.97
CA LEU A 51 -4.13 1.82 1.35
C LEU A 51 -4.11 0.65 2.34
N LYS A 52 -3.67 0.87 3.59
CA LYS A 52 -3.70 -0.15 4.65
C LYS A 52 -5.11 -0.53 5.09
N ASN A 53 -6.06 0.39 4.97
CA ASN A 53 -7.44 0.20 5.38
C ASN A 53 -8.26 -0.55 4.32
N LEU A 54 -7.84 -0.55 3.05
CA LEU A 54 -8.55 -1.27 2.00
C LEU A 54 -8.47 -2.79 2.23
N THR A 55 -9.63 -3.44 2.37
CA THR A 55 -9.71 -4.89 2.50
C THR A 55 -10.27 -5.49 1.22
N LEU A 56 -9.50 -6.36 0.57
CA LEU A 56 -9.93 -7.17 -0.57
C LEU A 56 -10.05 -8.63 -0.14
N THR A 57 -11.27 -9.17 -0.20
CA THR A 57 -11.53 -10.60 0.00
C THR A 57 -11.78 -11.25 -1.35
N VAL A 58 -10.99 -12.27 -1.69
CA VAL A 58 -11.18 -13.08 -2.91
C VAL A 58 -11.79 -14.42 -2.52
N LYS A 59 -13.05 -14.66 -2.90
CA LYS A 59 -13.71 -15.96 -2.73
C LYS A 59 -13.59 -16.76 -4.02
N PHE A 60 -12.90 -17.90 -3.95
CA PHE A 60 -12.79 -18.83 -5.07
C PHE A 60 -14.03 -19.74 -5.08
N LYS A 61 -14.80 -19.69 -6.16
CA LYS A 61 -15.90 -20.64 -6.37
C LYS A 61 -15.35 -21.94 -6.99
N ILE A 62 -16.07 -23.04 -6.78
CA ILE A 62 -15.72 -24.39 -7.22
C ILE A 62 -15.43 -24.47 -8.75
N ASN A 63 -16.02 -23.57 -9.55
CA ASN A 63 -15.82 -23.52 -11.01
C ASN A 63 -14.70 -22.55 -11.45
N GLY A 64 -13.78 -22.16 -10.56
CA GLY A 64 -12.68 -21.24 -10.87
C GLY A 64 -13.06 -19.75 -10.96
N VAL A 65 -14.35 -19.43 -10.88
CA VAL A 65 -14.84 -18.05 -10.86
C VAL A 65 -14.44 -17.37 -9.54
N LYS A 66 -13.75 -16.23 -9.65
CA LYS A 66 -13.34 -15.41 -8.50
C LYS A 66 -14.41 -14.37 -8.19
N ASN A 67 -14.88 -14.35 -6.94
CA ASN A 67 -15.75 -13.29 -6.44
C ASN A 67 -14.93 -12.34 -5.56
N TYR A 68 -14.82 -11.09 -5.99
CA TYR A 68 -14.06 -10.05 -5.28
C TYR A 68 -15.00 -9.22 -4.41
N ILE A 69 -14.70 -9.13 -3.12
CA ILE A 69 -15.43 -8.30 -2.17
C ILE A 69 -14.45 -7.26 -1.65
N PHE A 70 -14.70 -6.00 -1.99
CA PHE A 70 -13.95 -4.85 -1.49
C PHE A 70 -14.71 -4.25 -0.29
N ALA A 71 -13.99 -3.89 0.76
CA ALA A 71 -14.56 -3.33 1.99
C ALA A 71 -13.66 -2.26 2.60
N ASN A 72 -14.23 -1.51 3.57
CA ASN A 72 -13.56 -0.43 4.30
C ASN A 72 -13.05 0.70 3.40
N PHE A 73 -13.94 1.11 2.48
CA PHE A 73 -13.69 2.19 1.55
C PHE A 73 -13.59 3.53 2.28
N ASP A 74 -12.56 4.29 1.90
CA ASP A 74 -12.46 5.71 2.19
C ASP A 74 -12.30 6.47 0.87
N ARG A 75 -12.31 7.81 0.93
CA ARG A 75 -12.27 8.65 -0.26
C ARG A 75 -11.09 8.30 -1.19
N ILE A 76 -9.91 8.04 -0.65
CA ILE A 76 -8.71 7.75 -1.45
C ILE A 76 -8.80 6.35 -2.07
N ASN A 77 -9.22 5.34 -1.31
CA ASN A 77 -9.37 3.98 -1.82
C ASN A 77 -10.49 3.85 -2.87
N ILE A 78 -11.57 4.63 -2.73
CA ILE A 78 -12.64 4.68 -3.73
C ILE A 78 -12.09 5.21 -5.04
N LEU A 79 -11.33 6.31 -5.01
CA LEU A 79 -10.74 6.90 -6.22
C LEU A 79 -9.87 5.88 -6.98
N ILE A 80 -9.05 5.12 -6.23
CA ILE A 80 -8.17 4.11 -6.80
C ILE A 80 -8.98 2.96 -7.43
N VAL A 81 -9.96 2.42 -6.70
CA VAL A 81 -10.76 1.27 -7.16
C VAL A 81 -11.74 1.64 -8.27
N ALA A 82 -12.34 2.83 -8.24
CA ALA A 82 -13.30 3.29 -9.24
C ALA A 82 -12.63 3.47 -10.61
N LYS A 83 -11.42 4.06 -10.64
CA LYS A 83 -10.63 4.23 -11.86
C LYS A 83 -10.21 2.88 -12.47
N TRP A 84 -9.82 1.92 -11.63
CA TRP A 84 -9.46 0.57 -12.10
C TRP A 84 -10.61 -0.22 -12.72
N ASN A 85 -11.84 0.02 -12.28
CA ASN A 85 -13.03 -0.63 -12.86
C ASN A 85 -13.58 0.12 -14.09
N GLY A 86 -12.94 1.21 -14.53
CA GLY A 86 -13.41 2.03 -15.65
C GLY A 86 -14.74 2.73 -15.38
N ILE A 87 -15.07 2.99 -14.09
CA ILE A 87 -16.35 3.59 -13.67
C ILE A 87 -16.28 5.13 -13.72
N ILE A 88 -15.11 5.70 -14.03
CA ILE A 88 -14.87 7.14 -14.22
C ILE A 88 -14.03 7.33 -15.48
#